data_AF-A0A841WR63-F1
#
_entry.id   AF-A0A841WR63-F1
#
_cell.length_a   1.000
_cell.length_b   1.000
_cell.length_c   1.000
_cell.angle_alpha   90.00
_cell.angle_beta   90.00
_cell.angle_gamma   90.00
#
_symmetry.space_group_name_H-M   'P 1'
#
loop_
_entity.id
_entity.type
_entity.pdbx_description
1 polymer ?
#
loop_
_entity_poly.entity_id
_entity_poly.type
_entity_poly.pdbx_seq_one_letter_code
_entity_poly.pdbx_strand_id
1 'polypeptide(L)'
;MLWSCTAADFNVEAITWKTYSNSRYGFEFPYPSNWNSLAGPENDDGIGLISPQNKTVEIRGWASHQLVNSIDKGLQSGKKIQPNFQTVQGVSGVLVVEVDRQATSMTLTLTHNQVQYYWQGRSNSQEFPNYYRLFYYIAQQYRIPKS
;
A
#
# COMPACT_ATOMS: atom_id res chain seq x y z
N MET A 1 -16.61 20.18 26.60
CA MET A 1 -15.26 19.58 26.48
C MET A 1 -14.93 19.50 24.99
N LEU A 2 -13.99 20.30 24.51
CA LEU A 2 -13.55 20.28 23.12
C LEU A 2 -12.44 19.24 23.01
N TRP A 3 -12.69 18.14 22.29
CA TRP A 3 -11.69 17.13 21.99
C TRP A 3 -10.76 17.73 20.93
N SER A 4 -9.58 18.19 21.36
CA SER A 4 -8.50 18.57 20.47
C SER A 4 -7.83 17.31 19.96
N CYS A 5 -8.07 16.95 18.70
CA CYS A 5 -7.36 15.86 18.04
C CYS A 5 -5.92 16.29 17.74
N THR A 6 -4.97 15.98 18.62
CA THR A 6 -3.54 16.02 18.27
C THR A 6 -3.25 14.80 17.42
N ALA A 7 -3.51 14.89 16.11
CA ALA A 7 -2.90 13.94 15.18
C ALA A 7 -1.39 14.10 15.32
N ALA A 8 -0.68 13.02 15.68
CA ALA A 8 0.77 13.06 15.77
C ALA A 8 1.34 13.63 14.45
N ASP A 9 2.16 14.67 14.56
CA ASP A 9 2.75 15.31 13.38
C ASP A 9 3.72 14.34 12.72
N PHE A 10 3.25 13.70 11.66
CA PHE A 10 4.08 12.95 10.75
C PHE A 10 5.13 13.88 10.13
N ASN A 11 6.38 13.73 10.57
CA ASN A 11 7.53 14.41 10.02
C ASN A 11 8.32 13.45 9.12
N VAL A 12 8.19 13.61 7.80
CA VAL A 12 8.88 12.79 6.79
C VAL A 12 10.40 12.86 6.94
N GLU A 13 10.94 14.04 7.28
CA GLU A 13 12.37 14.30 7.36
C GLU A 13 13.03 13.61 8.58
N ALA A 14 12.23 13.28 9.60
CA ALA A 14 12.70 12.56 10.78
C ALA A 14 12.83 11.04 10.56
N ILE A 15 12.37 10.53 9.41
CA ILE A 15 12.38 9.10 9.09
C ILE A 15 13.59 8.77 8.23
N THR A 16 14.41 7.82 8.68
CA THR A 16 15.40 7.17 7.83
C THR A 16 14.71 6.17 6.92
N TRP A 17 14.80 6.36 5.61
CA TRP A 17 14.11 5.53 4.62
C TRP A 17 15.03 4.46 4.01
N LYS A 18 14.44 3.32 3.64
CA LYS A 18 14.98 2.35 2.69
C LYS A 18 14.01 2.21 1.52
N THR A 19 14.50 1.72 0.39
CA THR A 19 13.66 1.40 -0.77
C THR A 19 13.57 -0.11 -0.91
N TYR A 20 12.36 -0.62 -1.03
CA TYR A 20 12.15 -1.99 -1.51
C TYR A 20 12.02 -1.94 -3.02
N SER A 21 12.67 -2.87 -3.71
CA SER A 21 12.61 -3.03 -5.16
C SER A 21 12.33 -4.49 -5.50
N ASN A 22 11.31 -4.72 -6.31
CA ASN A 22 10.98 -6.03 -6.86
C ASN A 22 11.50 -6.11 -8.29
N SER A 23 12.55 -6.90 -8.55
CA SER A 23 13.15 -7.01 -9.88
C SER A 23 12.26 -7.75 -10.88
N ARG A 24 11.38 -8.66 -10.41
CA ARG A 24 10.50 -9.46 -11.26
C ARG A 24 9.42 -8.62 -11.96
N TYR A 25 8.82 -7.67 -11.24
CA TYR A 25 7.76 -6.79 -11.78
C TYR A 25 8.19 -5.33 -11.92
N GLY A 26 9.41 -5.00 -11.46
CA GLY A 26 10.05 -3.70 -11.61
C GLY A 26 9.41 -2.57 -10.79
N PHE A 27 8.67 -2.88 -9.71
CA PHE A 27 8.09 -1.86 -8.83
C PHE A 27 8.97 -1.59 -7.61
N GLU A 28 8.83 -0.40 -7.05
CA GLU A 28 9.55 0.03 -5.85
C GLU A 28 8.71 0.98 -4.99
N PHE A 29 8.99 0.99 -3.69
CA PHE A 29 8.43 1.97 -2.75
C PHE A 29 9.32 2.16 -1.51
N PRO A 30 9.29 3.34 -0.87
CA PRO A 30 10.05 3.59 0.34
C PRO A 30 9.38 2.98 1.58
N TYR A 31 10.16 2.65 2.59
CA TYR A 31 9.69 2.20 3.91
C TYR A 31 10.65 2.65 5.02
N PRO A 32 10.18 2.80 6.28
CA PRO A 32 11.08 3.15 7.38
C PRO A 32 12.15 2.08 7.58
N SER A 33 13.42 2.49 7.63
CA SER A 33 14.58 1.59 7.53
C SER A 33 14.72 0.59 8.69
N ASN A 34 14.03 0.85 9.80
CA ASN A 34 13.98 0.04 11.01
C ASN A 34 12.89 -1.04 10.96
N TRP A 35 12.03 -1.07 9.94
CA TRP A 35 11.01 -2.10 9.80
C TRP A 35 11.62 -3.45 9.40
N ASN A 36 11.03 -4.51 9.93
CA ASN A 36 11.52 -5.86 9.70
C ASN A 36 10.76 -6.48 8.53
N SER A 37 11.49 -7.16 7.64
CA SER A 37 10.86 -7.98 6.61
C SER A 37 10.20 -9.20 7.22
N LEU A 38 8.96 -9.45 6.82
CA LEU A 38 8.31 -10.75 6.96
C LEU A 38 8.92 -11.70 5.92
N ALA A 39 8.80 -13.01 6.15
CA ALA A 39 9.16 -14.00 5.14
C ALA A 39 8.42 -13.67 3.83
N GLY A 40 9.17 -13.47 2.75
CA GLY A 40 8.61 -13.22 1.43
C GLY A 40 7.85 -14.44 0.93
N PRO A 41 6.90 -14.27 -0.01
CA PRO A 41 6.29 -15.41 -0.68
C PRO A 41 7.36 -16.16 -1.47
N GLU A 42 7.21 -17.48 -1.61
CA GLU A 42 8.17 -18.32 -2.37
C GLU A 42 8.32 -17.91 -3.84
N ASN A 43 7.36 -17.16 -4.37
CA ASN A 43 7.30 -16.74 -5.76
C ASN A 43 7.89 -15.34 -6.03
N ASP A 44 8.43 -14.66 -5.02
CA ASP A 44 9.03 -13.33 -5.12
C ASP A 44 8.10 -12.24 -5.71
N ASP A 45 6.77 -12.42 -5.61
CA ASP A 45 5.80 -11.45 -6.14
C ASP A 45 5.67 -10.19 -5.27
N GLY A 46 6.29 -10.16 -4.08
CA GLY A 46 6.14 -9.05 -3.15
C GLY A 46 6.93 -9.16 -1.85
N ILE A 47 6.56 -8.31 -0.89
CA ILE A 47 7.13 -8.24 0.45
C ILE A 47 6.07 -7.87 1.48
N GLY A 48 6.24 -8.36 2.71
CA GLY A 48 5.60 -7.81 3.90
C GLY A 48 6.65 -7.19 4.82
N LEU A 49 6.34 -6.05 5.43
CA LEU A 49 7.20 -5.36 6.39
C LEU A 49 6.37 -5.03 7.63
N ILE A 50 6.95 -5.25 8.81
CA ILE A 50 6.26 -5.06 10.10
C ILE A 50 7.03 -4.08 10.97
N SER A 51 6.31 -3.19 11.64
CA SER A 51 6.90 -2.25 12.60
C SER A 51 7.58 -3.02 13.74
N PRO A 52 8.80 -2.62 14.16
CA PRO A 52 9.45 -3.20 15.33
C PRO A 52 8.76 -2.77 16.63
N GLN A 53 8.12 -1.60 16.67
CA GLN A 53 7.44 -1.06 17.86
C GLN A 53 6.02 -1.60 18.03
N ASN A 54 5.30 -1.90 16.94
CA ASN A 54 3.93 -2.37 17.00
C ASN A 54 3.67 -3.43 15.92
N LYS A 55 3.50 -4.69 16.34
CA LYS A 55 3.33 -5.83 15.44
C LYS A 55 1.97 -5.87 14.72
N THR A 56 1.04 -4.99 15.07
CA THR A 56 -0.22 -4.86 14.33
C THR A 56 -0.08 -3.93 13.12
N VAL A 57 1.03 -3.18 13.04
CA VAL A 57 1.31 -2.22 11.98
C VAL A 57 2.19 -2.88 10.94
N GLU A 58 1.64 -3.10 9.76
CA GLU A 58 2.31 -3.72 8.63
C GLU A 58 2.11 -2.94 7.34
N ILE A 59 3.06 -3.07 6.42
CA ILE A 59 2.89 -2.69 5.02
C ILE A 59 3.19 -3.91 4.15
N ARG A 60 2.47 -4.02 3.04
CA ARG A 60 2.66 -5.07 2.03
C ARG A 60 2.72 -4.44 0.66
N GLY A 61 3.54 -5.00 -0.22
CA GLY A 61 3.52 -4.64 -1.63
C GLY A 61 3.69 -5.88 -2.47
N TRP A 62 2.86 -6.05 -3.50
CA TRP A 62 2.92 -7.20 -4.41
C TRP A 62 2.40 -6.84 -5.80
N ALA A 63 2.72 -7.68 -6.78
CA ALA A 63 2.19 -7.56 -8.13
C ALA A 63 1.70 -8.90 -8.67
N SER A 64 0.77 -8.85 -9.61
CA SER A 64 0.23 -10.04 -10.27
C SER A 64 -0.20 -9.72 -11.70
N HIS A 65 -0.04 -10.67 -12.61
CA HIS A 65 -0.68 -10.58 -13.92
C HIS A 65 -2.20 -10.68 -13.77
N GLN A 66 -2.95 -9.88 -14.55
CA GLN A 66 -4.38 -10.03 -14.63
C GLN A 66 -4.70 -11.38 -15.29
N LEU A 67 -5.31 -12.28 -14.53
CA LEU A 67 -5.87 -13.50 -15.11
C LEU A 67 -7.06 -13.12 -16.00
N VAL A 68 -6.87 -13.17 -17.32
CA VAL A 68 -7.97 -13.10 -18.29
C VAL A 68 -8.69 -14.46 -18.31
N ASN A 69 -9.21 -14.90 -17.16
CA ASN A 69 -10.02 -16.11 -17.12
C ASN A 69 -11.47 -15.71 -17.38
N SER A 70 -11.88 -15.99 -18.62
CA SER A 70 -13.17 -15.67 -19.22
C SER A 70 -14.37 -16.45 -18.62
N ILE A 71 -14.35 -16.79 -17.32
CA ILE A 71 -15.37 -17.62 -16.67
C ILE A 71 -16.14 -16.87 -15.56
N ASP A 72 -15.65 -15.73 -15.05
CA ASP A 72 -16.36 -14.94 -14.02
C ASP A 72 -16.94 -13.60 -14.52
N LYS A 73 -17.49 -13.59 -15.74
CA LYS A 73 -18.36 -12.47 -16.18
C LYS A 73 -19.67 -12.37 -15.37
N GLY A 74 -19.93 -13.29 -14.44
CA GLY A 74 -21.11 -13.30 -13.57
C GLY A 74 -20.99 -12.50 -12.26
N LEU A 75 -19.78 -12.20 -11.76
CA LEU A 75 -19.60 -11.49 -10.47
C LEU A 75 -18.78 -10.19 -10.55
N GLN A 76 -18.11 -9.90 -11.67
CA GLN A 76 -17.32 -8.67 -11.84
C GLN A 76 -17.87 -7.73 -12.92
N SER A 77 -19.20 -7.66 -13.06
CA SER A 77 -19.87 -6.40 -13.42
C SER A 77 -19.96 -5.47 -12.18
N GLY A 78 -18.93 -5.49 -11.34
CA GLY A 78 -18.79 -4.65 -10.16
C GLY A 78 -18.08 -3.37 -10.56
N LYS A 79 -18.86 -2.34 -10.91
CA LYS A 79 -18.49 -0.93 -11.09
C LYS A 79 -16.97 -0.65 -11.07
N LYS A 80 -16.35 -0.57 -12.25
CA LYS A 80 -14.95 -0.13 -12.41
C LYS A 80 -14.78 1.21 -11.69
N ILE A 81 -14.08 1.20 -10.55
CA ILE A 81 -13.84 2.41 -9.76
C ILE A 81 -12.94 3.32 -10.60
N GLN A 82 -13.37 4.57 -10.78
CA GLN A 82 -12.54 5.56 -11.46
C GLN A 82 -11.31 5.86 -10.60
N PRO A 83 -10.12 6.07 -11.20
CA PRO A 83 -8.95 6.46 -10.45
C PRO A 83 -9.24 7.68 -9.57
N ASN A 84 -8.83 7.60 -8.30
CA ASN A 84 -9.01 8.65 -7.29
C ASN A 84 -7.68 9.05 -6.64
N PHE A 85 -6.57 8.54 -7.19
CA PHE A 85 -5.23 8.74 -6.66
C PHE A 85 -4.22 8.80 -7.80
N GLN A 86 -3.16 9.59 -7.61
CA GLN A 86 -2.04 9.67 -8.53
C GLN A 86 -0.73 9.62 -7.74
N THR A 87 0.19 8.76 -8.14
CA THR A 87 1.54 8.71 -7.56
C THR A 87 2.37 9.91 -8.00
N VAL A 88 3.48 10.21 -7.33
CA VAL A 88 4.43 11.25 -7.74
C VAL A 88 5.05 10.96 -9.12
N GLN A 89 5.10 9.69 -9.52
CA GLN A 89 5.51 9.29 -10.87
C GLN A 89 4.47 9.66 -11.94
N GLY A 90 3.26 10.06 -11.55
CA GLY A 90 2.16 10.43 -12.43
C GLY A 90 1.20 9.28 -12.76
N VAL A 91 1.37 8.11 -12.15
CA VAL A 91 0.52 6.93 -12.42
C VAL A 91 -0.79 7.06 -11.66
N SER A 92 -1.91 7.01 -12.38
CA SER A 92 -3.25 7.05 -11.79
C SER A 92 -3.69 5.67 -11.31
N GLY A 93 -4.35 5.62 -10.16
CA GLY A 93 -4.82 4.39 -9.52
C GLY A 93 -6.01 4.60 -8.61
N VAL A 94 -6.37 3.53 -7.91
CA VAL A 94 -7.43 3.55 -6.91
C VAL A 94 -6.81 3.35 -5.52
N LEU A 95 -7.02 4.30 -4.62
CA LEU A 95 -6.70 4.20 -3.20
C LEU A 95 -8.00 4.03 -2.41
N VAL A 96 -8.12 2.95 -1.65
CA VAL A 96 -9.29 2.65 -0.80
C VAL A 96 -8.84 2.56 0.66
N VAL A 97 -9.61 3.15 1.57
CA VAL A 97 -9.47 2.94 3.01
C VAL A 97 -10.66 2.13 3.49
N GLU A 98 -10.39 0.91 3.96
CA GLU A 98 -11.40 -0.03 4.46
C GLU A 98 -11.28 -0.11 5.98
N VAL A 99 -12.36 0.26 6.68
CA VAL A 99 -12.42 0.28 8.14
C VAL A 99 -13.21 -0.92 8.63
N ASP A 100 -12.56 -1.83 9.34
CA ASP A 100 -13.21 -2.93 10.06
C ASP A 100 -13.12 -2.68 11.59
N ARG A 101 -13.88 -3.44 12.38
CA ARG A 101 -13.90 -3.37 13.85
C ARG A 101 -12.53 -3.60 14.47
N GLN A 102 -11.71 -4.46 13.88
CA GLN A 102 -10.38 -4.80 14.41
C GLN A 102 -9.26 -4.01 13.75
N ALA A 103 -9.30 -3.87 12.43
CA ALA A 103 -8.20 -3.28 11.68
C ALA A 103 -8.68 -2.43 10.52
N THR A 104 -7.89 -1.41 10.19
CA THR A 104 -8.10 -0.54 9.05
C THR A 104 -6.96 -0.73 8.07
N SER A 105 -7.30 -0.83 6.79
CA SER A 105 -6.34 -1.00 5.70
C SER A 105 -6.47 0.15 4.69
N MET A 106 -5.35 0.71 4.25
CA MET A 106 -5.24 1.57 3.07
C MET A 106 -4.62 0.77 1.95
N THR A 107 -5.32 0.59 0.84
CA THR A 107 -4.85 -0.19 -0.31
C THR A 107 -4.80 0.67 -1.55
N LEU A 108 -3.62 0.78 -2.17
CA LEU A 108 -3.41 1.35 -3.50
C LEU A 108 -3.38 0.21 -4.53
N THR A 109 -4.13 0.38 -5.61
CA THR A 109 -4.09 -0.48 -6.80
C THR A 109 -3.72 0.35 -8.02
N LEU A 110 -2.64 -0.03 -8.70
CA LEU A 110 -2.22 0.50 -10.00
C LEU A 110 -2.37 -0.59 -11.06
N THR A 111 -2.63 -0.22 -12.30
CA THR A 111 -2.66 -1.15 -13.43
C THR A 111 -1.82 -0.64 -14.58
N HIS A 112 -0.89 -1.47 -15.05
CA HIS A 112 -0.02 -1.16 -16.17
C HIS A 112 0.34 -2.44 -16.93
N ASN A 113 0.23 -2.44 -18.26
CA ASN A 113 0.57 -3.58 -19.14
C ASN A 113 0.06 -4.95 -18.64
N GLN A 114 -1.24 -5.04 -18.31
CA GLN A 114 -1.89 -6.26 -17.77
C GLN A 114 -1.33 -6.76 -16.43
N VAL A 115 -0.51 -5.96 -15.74
CA VAL A 115 -0.06 -6.21 -14.37
C VAL A 115 -0.83 -5.29 -13.43
N GLN A 116 -1.32 -5.85 -12.33
CA GLN A 116 -1.80 -5.09 -11.19
C GLN A 116 -0.72 -5.03 -10.13
N TYR A 117 -0.49 -3.82 -9.62
CA TYR A 117 0.44 -3.53 -8.55
C TYR A 117 -0.35 -3.07 -7.34
N TYR A 118 0.00 -3.63 -6.19
CA TYR A 118 -0.67 -3.39 -4.95
C TYR A 118 0.32 -2.87 -3.91
N TRP A 119 -0.16 -1.92 -3.14
CA TRP A 119 0.47 -1.49 -1.91
C TRP A 119 -0.61 -1.42 -0.83
N GLN A 120 -0.32 -1.92 0.37
CA GLN A 120 -1.23 -1.86 1.51
C GLN A 120 -0.49 -1.42 2.77
N GLY A 121 -1.08 -0.48 3.51
CA GLY A 121 -0.75 -0.21 4.90
C GLY A 121 -1.90 -0.60 5.82
N ARG A 122 -1.61 -1.29 6.91
CA ARG A 122 -2.61 -1.82 7.84
C ARG A 122 -2.18 -1.61 9.28
N SER A 123 -3.16 -1.31 10.15
CA SER A 123 -2.99 -1.30 11.60
C SER A 123 -4.30 -1.63 12.30
N ASN A 124 -4.28 -1.76 13.63
CA ASN A 124 -5.51 -1.68 14.42
C ASN A 124 -6.29 -0.41 14.09
N SER A 125 -7.63 -0.49 14.06
CA SER A 125 -8.48 0.63 13.64
C SER A 125 -8.38 1.85 14.55
N GLN A 126 -8.18 1.63 15.85
CA GLN A 126 -8.02 2.72 16.82
C GLN A 126 -6.70 3.49 16.64
N GLU A 127 -5.66 2.81 16.12
CA GLU A 127 -4.32 3.40 15.95
C GLU A 127 -4.09 3.93 14.54
N PHE A 128 -4.91 3.51 13.56
CA PHE A 128 -4.77 3.86 12.15
C PHE A 128 -4.63 5.37 11.87
N PRO A 129 -5.36 6.28 12.55
CA PRO A 129 -5.16 7.72 12.36
C PRO A 129 -3.71 8.18 12.57
N ASN A 130 -2.93 7.51 13.44
CA ASN A 130 -1.52 7.82 13.69
C ASN A 130 -0.61 7.41 12.52
N TYR A 131 -1.03 6.43 11.72
CA TYR A 131 -0.26 5.88 10.60
C TYR A 131 -0.75 6.36 9.24
N TYR A 132 -1.92 7.00 9.16
CA TYR A 132 -2.54 7.45 7.91
C TYR A 132 -1.56 8.24 7.04
N ARG A 133 -0.87 9.24 7.60
CA ARG A 133 0.06 10.08 6.84
C ARG A 133 1.28 9.31 6.35
N LEU A 134 1.81 8.39 7.15
CA LEU A 134 2.91 7.50 6.76
C LEU A 134 2.49 6.61 5.59
N PHE A 135 1.33 5.96 5.72
CA PHE A 135 0.75 5.08 4.72
C PHE A 135 0.49 5.82 3.41
N TYR A 136 -0.18 6.97 3.49
CA TYR A 136 -0.46 7.80 2.33
C TYR A 136 0.82 8.26 1.62
N TYR A 137 1.84 8.69 2.37
CA TYR A 137 3.12 9.09 1.81
C TYR A 137 3.79 7.95 1.02
N ILE A 138 3.84 6.74 1.59
CA ILE A 138 4.45 5.59 0.89
C ILE A 138 3.67 5.28 -0.39
N ALA A 139 2.34 5.28 -0.35
CA ALA A 139 1.50 5.09 -1.54
C ALA A 139 1.80 6.14 -2.62
N GLN A 140 2.01 7.41 -2.25
CA GLN A 140 2.35 8.47 -3.20
C GLN A 140 3.71 8.24 -3.87
N GLN A 141 4.67 7.68 -3.14
CA GLN A 141 6.02 7.41 -3.63
C GLN A 141 6.14 6.07 -4.37
N TYR A 142 5.06 5.29 -4.46
CA TYR A 142 5.06 4.01 -5.17
C TYR A 142 5.34 4.22 -6.67
N ARG A 143 6.26 3.43 -7.21
CA ARG A 143 6.72 3.52 -8.59
C ARG A 143 6.62 2.16 -9.28
N ILE A 144 6.28 2.20 -10.55
CA ILE A 144 6.22 1.04 -11.44
C ILE A 144 7.12 1.30 -12.67
N PRO A 145 7.41 0.28 -13.50
CA PRO A 145 8.19 0.48 -14.72
C PRO A 145 7.60 1.59 -15.60
N LYS A 146 8.49 2.42 -16.17
CA LYS A 146 8.08 3.38 -17.20
C LYS A 146 7.80 2.62 -18.50
N SER A 147 6.84 3.13 -19.27
CA SER A 147 6.58 2.71 -20.66
C SER A 147 7.73 3.06 -21.58
#